data_AF-A0A349A8R0-F1
#
_entry.id   AF-A0A349A8R0-F1
#
_cell.length_a   1.000
_cell.length_b   1.000
_cell.length_c   1.000
_cell.angle_alpha   90.00
_cell.angle_beta   90.00
_cell.angle_gamma   90.00
#
_symmetry.space_group_name_H-M   'P 1'
#
loop_
_entity.id
_entity.type
_entity.pdbx_description
1 polymer ?
#
loop_
_entity_poly.entity_id
_entity_poly.type
_entity_poly.pdbx_seq_one_letter_code
_entity_poly.pdbx_strand_id
1 'polypeptide(L)' 'MIHSLALTLFLGKPLVMYGGIFTFLLLLFTATVGFLNFKGIHTIPFKWHPRLALTTIIVAAIHATFGLSIFFNF' A
#
# COMPACT_ATOMS: atom_id res chain seq x y z
N MET A 1 17.68 -10.82 6.05
CA MET A 1 17.86 -10.00 4.81
C MET A 1 16.73 -9.01 4.61
N ILE A 2 15.49 -9.38 4.95
CA ILE A 2 14.32 -8.51 4.76
C ILE A 2 14.33 -7.38 5.80
N HIS A 3 14.70 -7.68 7.05
CA HIS A 3 14.93 -6.70 8.12
C HIS A 3 15.86 -5.57 7.67
N SER A 4 17.04 -5.91 7.12
CA SER A 4 18.00 -4.91 6.63
C SER A 4 17.43 -4.08 5.48
N LEU A 5 16.66 -4.67 4.57
CA LEU A 5 16.00 -3.93 3.48
C LEU A 5 14.93 -2.97 4.00
N ALA A 6 14.12 -3.40 4.98
CA ALA A 6 13.08 -2.58 5.59
C ALA A 6 13.66 -1.32 6.28
N LEU A 7 14.86 -1.45 6.86
CA LEU A 7 15.59 -0.36 7.53
C LEU A 7 16.54 0.42 6.62
N THR A 8 16.72 0.02 5.35
CA THR A 8 17.52 0.78 4.39
C THR A 8 17.02 2.21 4.31
N LEU A 9 17.95 3.17 4.45
CA LEU A 9 17.61 4.58 4.41
C LEU A 9 17.45 5.05 2.96
N PHE A 10 16.30 5.65 2.68
CA PHE A 10 16.02 6.38 1.46
C PHE A 10 15.63 7.81 1.85
N LEU A 11 16.31 8.83 1.30
CA LEU A 11 16.10 10.24 1.67
C LEU A 11 16.10 10.48 3.22
N GLY A 12 16.97 9.77 3.94
CA GLY A 12 17.13 9.92 5.39
C GLY A 12 16.06 9.24 6.26
N LYS A 13 15.15 8.44 5.70
CA LYS A 13 14.15 7.67 6.45
C LYS A 13 14.11 6.19 6.02
N PRO A 14 13.68 5.26 6.88
CA PRO A 14 13.61 3.83 6.55
C PRO A 14 12.64 3.53 5.40
N LEU A 15 12.99 2.56 4.54
CA LEU A 15 12.17 2.11 3.41
C LEU A 15 10.75 1.69 3.86
N VAL A 16 10.63 1.04 5.02
CA VAL A 16 9.33 0.62 5.60
C VAL A 16 8.37 1.80 5.78
N MET A 17 8.88 3.01 6.09
CA MET A 17 8.06 4.21 6.27
C MET A 17 7.42 4.62 4.93
N TYR A 18 8.21 4.69 3.86
CA TYR A 18 7.70 5.02 2.53
C TYR A 18 6.74 3.95 2.01
N GLY A 19 7.04 2.68 2.28
CA GLY A 19 6.13 1.57 1.98
C GLY A 19 4.77 1.75 2.65
N GLY A 20 4.75 2.18 3.91
CA GLY A 20 3.50 2.45 4.65
C GLY A 20 2.71 3.62 4.08
N ILE A 21 3.38 4.74 3.81
CA ILE A 21 2.76 5.92 3.18
C ILE A 21 2.17 5.54 1.81
N PHE A 22 2.94 4.86 0.97
CA PHE A 22 2.48 4.44 -0.35
C PHE A 22 1.30 3.47 -0.29
N THR A 23 1.37 2.47 0.59
CA THR A 23 0.27 1.52 0.83
C THR A 23 -1.01 2.25 1.26
N PHE A 24 -0.89 3.20 2.19
CA PHE A 24 -2.02 3.97 2.69
C PHE A 24 -2.65 4.85 1.59
N LEU A 25 -1.84 5.52 0.77
CA LEU A 25 -2.33 6.31 -0.36
C LEU A 25 -3.05 5.43 -1.40
N LEU A 26 -2.52 4.24 -1.70
CA LEU A 26 -3.19 3.26 -2.57
C LEU A 26 -4.54 2.80 -2.00
N LEU A 27 -4.61 2.56 -0.69
CA LEU A 27 -5.86 2.22 -0.01
C LEU A 27 -6.88 3.35 -0.12
N LEU A 28 -6.48 4.59 0.17
CA LEU A 28 -7.35 5.77 0.05
C LEU A 28 -7.85 5.94 -1.39
N PHE A 29 -6.98 5.75 -2.38
CA PHE A 29 -7.37 5.81 -3.78
C PHE A 29 -8.38 4.72 -4.15
N THR A 30 -8.11 3.47 -3.74
CA THR A 30 -9.02 2.32 -3.95
C THR A 30 -10.39 2.57 -3.33
N ALA A 31 -10.42 3.06 -2.09
CA ALA A 31 -11.63 3.40 -1.36
C ALA A 31 -12.39 4.56 -2.04
N THR A 32 -11.67 5.59 -2.48
CA THR A 32 -12.25 6.74 -3.18
C THR A 32 -12.94 6.31 -4.46
N VAL A 33 -12.31 5.45 -5.27
CA VAL A 33 -12.93 4.91 -6.50
C VAL A 33 -14.22 4.16 -6.19
N GLY A 34 -14.21 3.31 -5.15
CA GLY A 34 -15.40 2.59 -4.70
C GLY A 34 -16.52 3.52 -4.24
N PHE A 35 -16.19 4.50 -3.39
CA PHE A 35 -17.13 5.46 -2.84
C PHE A 35 -17.75 6.37 -3.92
N LEU A 36 -16.94 6.90 -4.84
CA LEU A 36 -17.43 7.74 -5.93
C LEU A 36 -18.38 6.96 -6.85
N ASN A 37 -18.03 5.71 -7.21
CA ASN A 37 -18.94 4.87 -8.01
C ASN A 37 -20.24 4.57 -7.28
N PHE A 38 -20.20 4.34 -5.95
CA PHE A 38 -21.40 4.17 -5.13
C PHE A 38 -22.29 5.44 -5.13
N LYS A 39 -21.68 6.63 -5.24
CA LYS A 39 -22.39 7.91 -5.38
C LYS A 39 -22.83 8.24 -6.82
N GLY A 40 -22.64 7.33 -7.78
CA GLY A 40 -22.96 7.55 -9.19
C GLY A 40 -21.93 8.39 -9.96
N ILE A 41 -20.78 8.69 -9.35
CA ILE A 41 -19.68 9.43 -9.98
C ILE A 41 -18.72 8.42 -10.60
N HIS A 42 -18.76 8.29 -11.92
CA HIS A 42 -18.05 7.25 -12.67
C HIS A 42 -16.78 7.73 -13.40
N THR A 43 -16.12 8.79 -12.91
CA THR A 43 -14.86 9.31 -13.47
C THR A 43 -13.82 8.20 -13.67
N ILE A 44 -13.75 7.24 -12.74
CA ILE A 44 -13.01 5.99 -12.90
C ILE A 44 -14.03 4.85 -12.94
N PRO A 45 -14.16 4.09 -14.06
CA PRO A 45 -15.12 3.01 -14.17
C PRO A 45 -14.90 1.92 -13.11
N PHE A 46 -15.98 1.44 -12.48
CA PHE A 46 -15.90 0.46 -11.38
C PHE A 46 -15.13 -0.84 -11.72
N LYS A 47 -15.02 -1.21 -13.00
CA LYS A 47 -14.17 -2.34 -13.46
C LYS A 47 -12.68 -2.20 -13.07
N TRP A 48 -12.21 -1.00 -12.77
CA TRP A 48 -10.85 -0.74 -12.28
C TRP A 48 -10.70 -0.96 -10.78
N HIS A 49 -11.76 -0.82 -10.00
CA HIS A 49 -11.72 -1.01 -8.55
C HIS A 49 -11.12 -2.36 -8.12
N PRO A 50 -11.51 -3.53 -8.67
CA PRO A 50 -10.90 -4.80 -8.26
C PRO A 50 -9.41 -4.90 -8.61
N ARG A 51 -8.95 -4.24 -9.69
CA ARG A 51 -7.52 -4.18 -10.02
C ARG A 51 -6.75 -3.33 -9.01
N LEU A 52 -7.31 -2.17 -8.64
CA LEU A 52 -6.74 -1.30 -7.61
C LEU A 52 -6.70 -1.98 -6.25
N ALA A 53 -7.75 -2.71 -5.89
CA ALA A 53 -7.81 -3.50 -4.67
C ALA A 53 -6.72 -4.58 -4.66
N LEU A 54 -6.56 -5.34 -5.76
CA LEU A 54 -5.51 -6.35 -5.88
C LEU A 54 -4.11 -5.74 -5.74
N THR A 55 -3.83 -4.63 -6.44
CA THR A 55 -2.56 -3.91 -6.31
C THR A 55 -2.32 -3.45 -4.87
N THR A 56 -3.33 -2.87 -4.22
CA THR A 56 -3.25 -2.43 -2.83
C THR A 56 -2.95 -3.59 -1.89
N ILE A 57 -3.61 -4.73 -2.05
CA ILE A 57 -3.39 -5.93 -1.23
C ILE A 57 -1.97 -6.45 -1.38
N ILE A 58 -1.44 -6.53 -2.62
CA ILE A 58 -0.06 -6.99 -2.87
C ILE A 58 0.94 -6.06 -2.18
N VAL A 59 0.78 -4.74 -2.36
CA VAL A 59 1.69 -3.75 -1.76
C VAL A 59 1.58 -3.77 -0.23
N ALA A 60 0.37 -3.90 0.30
CA ALA A 60 0.13 -4.03 1.75
C ALA A 60 0.77 -5.28 2.33
N ALA A 61 0.74 -6.41 1.63
CA ALA A 61 1.41 -7.64 2.05
C ALA A 61 2.92 -7.43 2.15
N ILE A 62 3.54 -6.79 1.14
CA ILE A 62 4.98 -6.44 1.17
C ILE A 62 5.29 -5.52 2.35
N HIS A 63 4.49 -4.47 2.57
CA HIS A 63 4.67 -3.55 3.69
C HIS A 63 4.51 -4.26 5.05
N ALA A 64 3.53 -5.15 5.19
CA ALA A 64 3.36 -5.98 6.37
C ALA A 64 4.56 -6.89 6.61
N THR A 65 5.12 -7.51 5.56
CA THR A 65 6.35 -8.30 5.66
C THR A 65 7.53 -7.46 6.17
N PHE A 66 7.67 -6.20 5.76
CA PHE A 66 8.67 -5.29 6.32
C PHE A 66 8.44 -4.96 7.79
N GLY A 67 7.20 -4.71 8.21
CA GLY A 67 6.89 -4.47 9.62
C GLY A 67 7.18 -5.69 10.49
N LEU A 68 6.76 -6.87 10.04
CA LEU A 68 6.99 -8.13 10.73
C LEU A 68 8.47 -8.50 10.76
N SER A 69 9.23 -8.24 9.69
CA SER A 69 10.67 -8.52 9.66
C SER A 69 11.43 -7.68 10.66
N ILE A 70 11.00 -6.43 10.91
CA ILE A 70 11.57 -5.57 11.96
C ILE A 70 11.28 -6.14 13.35
N PHE A 71 10.04 -6.56 13.59
CA PHE A 71 9.63 -7.07 14.90
C PHE A 71 10.24 -8.44 15.25
N PHE A 72 10.28 -9.36 14.29
CA PHE A 72 10.77 -10.73 14.46
C PHE A 72 12.23 -10.94 14.01
N ASN A 73 12.87 -9.91 13.46
CA ASN A 73 14.28 -9.88 13.07
C ASN A 73 14.70 -10.94 12.03
N PHE A 74 14.04 -10.97 10.86
CA PHE A 74 14.35 -11.90 9.74
C PHE A 74 14.67 -11.21 8.39
#